data_AF-A0A0C9Z0J3-F1
#
_entry.id   AF-A0A0C9Z0J3-F1
#
_cell.length_a   1.000
_cell.length_b   1.000
_cell.length_c   1.000
_cell.angle_alpha   90.00
_cell.angle_beta   90.00
_cell.angle_gamma   90.00
#
_symmetry.space_group_name_H-M   'P 1'
#
loop_
_entity.id
_entity.type
_entity.pdbx_description
1 polymer ?
#
loop_
_entity_poly.entity_id
_entity_poly.type
_entity_poly.pdbx_seq_one_letter_code
_entity_poly.pdbx_strand_id
1 'polypeptide(L)'
;MSFGGDPLAFYGKRIIEDYHASLTAKLPKHDTDKTGFFDISDESLRFFPHRKVGILGAGVGGLYTALMLDSLDIEYEILEASDHVGGRLSTYKFQGGQKYDYYDAGAMRYPLPTKDDQGRYKNGIMKRLAELIIYPPLNQGSDRLKDKLIPYYFKAREGPNLQPGFYYFNGVRERISDTPGPFRAEELGVTAKYIKAGSAAIHTDVITPFSRMLIEDIEQGTKEGWRVMMANDTYSLRAYMAFKYIPSVNLDLPPQHLHHKVINWCELLQSSTKWYDRALTEEIFESLAFAKVGGTDFGEVDWQCFEGGSQALTTKMAEVVNQKGERILFDKRVTGIMKSDPQAGTKTIVIPNAGVAVTVHKESTRRVYSHVISTIPLPVLRTIDMT
;
A
#
# COMPACT_ATOMS: atom_id res chain seq x y z
N MET A 1 -9.90 -16.98 2.74
CA MET A 1 -9.27 -16.37 3.93
C MET A 1 -10.21 -15.28 4.44
N SER A 2 -10.67 -15.34 5.69
CA SER A 2 -11.37 -14.20 6.28
C SER A 2 -10.34 -13.08 6.48
N PHE A 3 -10.60 -11.91 5.91
CA PHE A 3 -9.71 -10.74 5.94
C PHE A 3 -9.75 -10.01 7.30
N GLY A 4 -10.05 -10.72 8.40
CA GLY A 4 -10.25 -10.12 9.71
C GLY A 4 -8.98 -9.43 10.20
N GLY A 5 -8.97 -8.09 10.18
CA GLY A 5 -8.00 -7.24 10.86
C GLY A 5 -7.05 -6.41 10.01
N ASP A 6 -7.08 -6.49 8.67
CA ASP A 6 -6.27 -5.62 7.81
C ASP A 6 -7.15 -4.53 7.16
N PRO A 7 -7.25 -3.31 7.75
CA PRO A 7 -8.08 -2.24 7.21
C PRO A 7 -7.66 -1.84 5.80
N LEU A 8 -6.36 -1.85 5.47
CA LEU A 8 -5.89 -1.42 4.15
C LEU A 8 -6.33 -2.41 3.07
N ALA A 9 -6.18 -3.72 3.32
CA ALA A 9 -6.67 -4.73 2.39
C ALA A 9 -8.20 -4.72 2.29
N PHE A 10 -8.89 -4.58 3.41
CA PHE A 10 -10.35 -4.59 3.47
C PHE A 10 -10.97 -3.41 2.71
N TYR A 11 -10.50 -2.20 2.94
CA TYR A 11 -11.00 -1.01 2.26
C TYR A 11 -10.46 -0.85 0.86
N GLY A 12 -9.23 -1.31 0.58
CA GLY A 12 -8.70 -1.41 -0.79
C GLY A 12 -9.60 -2.26 -1.69
N LYS A 13 -10.11 -3.38 -1.17
CA LYS A 13 -11.12 -4.19 -1.88
C LYS A 13 -12.42 -3.41 -2.13
N ARG A 14 -12.92 -2.66 -1.14
CA ARG A 14 -14.15 -1.87 -1.29
C ARG A 14 -14.03 -0.76 -2.31
N ILE A 15 -12.88 -0.07 -2.38
CA ILE A 15 -12.61 0.92 -3.42
C ILE A 15 -12.74 0.30 -4.82
N ILE A 16 -12.17 -0.89 -5.01
CA ILE A 16 -12.27 -1.61 -6.28
C ILE A 16 -13.73 -2.01 -6.57
N GLU A 17 -14.46 -2.52 -5.59
CA GLU A 17 -15.88 -2.89 -5.72
C GLU A 17 -16.75 -1.67 -6.08
N ASP A 18 -16.57 -0.55 -5.39
CA ASP A 18 -17.34 0.69 -5.60
C ASP A 18 -17.02 1.28 -6.98
N TYR A 19 -15.75 1.29 -7.38
CA TYR A 19 -15.34 1.75 -8.71
C TYR A 19 -15.88 0.84 -9.81
N HIS A 20 -15.82 -0.48 -9.61
CA HIS A 20 -16.38 -1.44 -10.56
C HIS A 20 -17.90 -1.28 -10.68
N ALA A 21 -18.63 -1.12 -9.57
CA ALA A 21 -20.06 -0.85 -9.59
C ALA A 21 -20.38 0.47 -10.32
N SER A 22 -19.60 1.53 -10.08
CA SER A 22 -19.73 2.82 -10.76
C SER A 22 -19.48 2.73 -12.27
N LEU A 23 -18.44 2.00 -12.68
CA LEU A 23 -18.16 1.74 -14.10
C LEU A 23 -19.29 0.92 -14.74
N THR A 24 -19.69 -0.18 -14.12
CA THR A 24 -20.75 -1.06 -14.64
C THR A 24 -22.08 -0.32 -14.78
N ALA A 25 -22.40 0.59 -13.86
CA ALA A 25 -23.59 1.43 -13.97
C ALA A 25 -23.54 2.43 -15.15
N LYS A 26 -22.34 2.82 -15.60
CA LYS A 26 -22.12 3.72 -16.75
C LYS A 26 -22.02 2.98 -18.08
N LEU A 27 -21.79 1.67 -18.07
CA LEU A 27 -21.79 0.88 -19.29
C LEU A 27 -23.21 0.81 -19.88
N PRO A 28 -23.36 0.87 -21.22
CA PRO A 28 -24.65 0.68 -21.86
C PRO A 28 -25.31 -0.62 -21.38
N LYS A 29 -26.60 -0.59 -21.01
CA LYS A 29 -27.35 -1.82 -20.75
C LYS A 29 -27.34 -2.67 -22.01
N HIS A 30 -26.75 -3.85 -21.93
CA HIS A 30 -26.54 -4.70 -23.09
C HIS A 30 -27.85 -5.30 -23.59
N ASP A 31 -28.03 -5.23 -24.90
CA ASP A 31 -29.10 -5.89 -25.65
C ASP A 31 -28.76 -7.38 -25.77
N THR A 32 -29.49 -8.23 -25.04
CA THR A 32 -29.22 -9.68 -24.92
C THR A 32 -29.48 -10.46 -26.21
N ASP A 33 -30.03 -9.82 -27.25
CA ASP A 33 -30.47 -10.48 -28.48
C ASP A 33 -29.39 -10.56 -29.59
N LYS A 34 -28.18 -10.05 -29.35
CA LYS A 34 -27.07 -10.19 -30.32
C LYS A 34 -26.23 -11.43 -30.04
N THR A 35 -26.34 -12.43 -30.91
CA THR A 35 -25.53 -13.65 -30.94
C THR A 35 -24.07 -13.33 -31.30
N GLY A 36 -23.27 -12.99 -30.30
CA GLY A 36 -21.84 -12.74 -30.47
C GLY A 36 -21.08 -12.37 -29.21
N PHE A 37 -21.65 -12.64 -28.03
CA PHE A 37 -21.06 -12.21 -26.77
C PHE A 37 -20.61 -13.38 -25.90
N PHE A 38 -19.46 -13.17 -25.26
CA PHE A 38 -18.83 -14.10 -24.32
C PHE A 38 -19.69 -14.20 -23.07
N ASP A 39 -20.19 -15.40 -22.80
CA ASP A 39 -20.78 -15.71 -21.52
C ASP A 39 -19.67 -15.82 -20.48
N ILE A 40 -19.60 -14.85 -19.57
CA ILE A 40 -18.62 -14.82 -18.48
C ILE A 40 -18.90 -15.94 -17.48
N SER A 41 -20.04 -16.64 -17.55
CA SER A 41 -20.33 -17.85 -16.77
C SER A 41 -19.73 -19.13 -17.37
N ASP A 42 -19.23 -19.07 -18.62
CA ASP A 42 -18.57 -20.19 -19.27
C ASP A 42 -17.14 -20.36 -18.73
N GLU A 43 -16.94 -21.40 -17.92
CA GLU A 43 -15.64 -21.73 -17.32
C GLU A 43 -14.55 -22.02 -18.38
N SER A 44 -14.94 -22.44 -19.60
CA SER A 44 -14.00 -22.69 -20.70
C SER A 44 -13.45 -21.42 -21.36
N LEU A 45 -14.12 -20.28 -21.16
CA LEU A 45 -13.70 -18.96 -21.66
C LEU A 45 -12.93 -18.15 -20.60
N ARG A 46 -13.04 -18.50 -19.30
CA ARG A 46 -12.34 -17.81 -18.19
C ARG A 46 -10.86 -18.16 -18.10
N PHE A 47 -10.45 -19.31 -18.59
CA PHE A 47 -9.07 -19.75 -18.59
C PHE A 47 -8.77 -20.41 -19.92
N PHE A 48 -7.87 -19.82 -20.71
CA PHE A 48 -7.31 -20.52 -21.85
C PHE A 48 -6.25 -21.48 -21.28
N PRO A 49 -6.55 -22.79 -21.11
CA PRO A 49 -5.68 -23.70 -20.37
C PRO A 49 -4.30 -23.88 -21.02
N HIS A 50 -4.15 -23.44 -22.28
CA HIS A 50 -2.91 -23.51 -23.05
C HIS A 50 -2.14 -22.18 -23.11
N ARG A 51 -2.61 -21.10 -22.47
CA ARG A 51 -1.95 -19.79 -22.51
C ARG A 51 -1.59 -19.28 -21.11
N LYS A 52 -0.36 -18.80 -21.00
CA LYS A 52 0.21 -18.20 -19.80
C LYS A 52 -0.50 -16.90 -19.42
N VAL A 53 -0.46 -16.55 -18.14
CA VAL A 53 -0.75 -15.20 -17.64
C VAL A 53 0.50 -14.32 -17.78
N GLY A 54 0.36 -13.10 -18.29
CA GLY A 54 1.44 -12.11 -18.36
C GLY A 54 1.40 -11.19 -17.14
N ILE A 55 2.49 -11.12 -16.38
CA ILE A 55 2.63 -10.20 -15.25
C ILE A 55 3.57 -9.07 -15.66
N LEU A 56 3.15 -7.82 -15.47
CA LEU A 56 3.97 -6.65 -15.81
C LEU A 56 4.62 -6.09 -14.53
N GLY A 57 5.95 -6.17 -14.46
CA GLY A 57 6.79 -5.73 -13.34
C GLY A 57 7.08 -6.84 -12.32
N ALA A 58 8.36 -6.98 -11.96
CA ALA A 58 8.89 -7.88 -10.92
C ALA A 58 9.14 -7.14 -9.59
N GLY A 59 8.28 -6.17 -9.25
CA GLY A 59 8.17 -5.65 -7.89
C GLY A 59 7.46 -6.64 -6.95
N VAL A 60 7.32 -6.30 -5.67
CA VAL A 60 6.64 -7.17 -4.68
C VAL A 60 5.23 -7.58 -5.11
N GLY A 61 4.49 -6.70 -5.79
CA GLY A 61 3.16 -7.02 -6.32
C GLY A 61 3.20 -8.16 -7.33
N GLY A 62 4.01 -8.02 -8.39
CA GLY A 62 4.15 -9.05 -9.43
C GLY A 62 4.74 -10.35 -8.91
N LEU A 63 5.73 -10.29 -8.02
CA LEU A 63 6.32 -11.47 -7.39
C LEU A 63 5.32 -12.18 -6.47
N TYR A 64 4.48 -11.45 -5.72
CA TYR A 64 3.46 -12.05 -4.87
C TYR A 64 2.33 -12.68 -5.71
N THR A 65 1.92 -12.01 -6.79
CA THR A 65 1.00 -12.58 -7.79
C THR A 65 1.55 -13.90 -8.35
N ALA A 66 2.83 -13.94 -8.73
CA ALA A 66 3.49 -15.14 -9.22
C ALA A 66 3.46 -16.30 -8.20
N LEU A 67 3.76 -16.03 -6.92
CA LEU A 67 3.65 -17.04 -5.86
C LEU A 67 2.20 -17.57 -5.70
N MET A 68 1.20 -16.70 -5.86
CA MET A 68 -0.21 -17.12 -5.82
C MET A 68 -0.57 -18.02 -7.02
N LEU A 69 -0.19 -17.62 -8.25
CA LEU A 69 -0.41 -18.44 -9.44
C LEU A 69 0.32 -19.79 -9.34
N ASP A 70 1.51 -19.80 -8.74
CA ASP A 70 2.25 -21.03 -8.48
C ASP A 70 1.55 -22.01 -7.53
N SER A 71 0.86 -21.48 -6.52
CA SER A 71 0.09 -22.29 -5.58
C SER A 71 -1.16 -22.92 -6.21
N LEU A 72 -1.58 -22.39 -7.36
CA LEU A 72 -2.75 -22.84 -8.13
C LEU A 72 -2.37 -23.60 -9.40
N ASP A 73 -1.07 -23.84 -9.61
CA ASP A 73 -0.54 -24.47 -10.83
C ASP A 73 -0.93 -23.76 -12.13
N ILE A 74 -1.00 -22.42 -12.09
CA ILE A 74 -1.30 -21.59 -13.27
C ILE A 74 0.02 -21.11 -13.89
N GLU A 75 0.20 -21.37 -15.17
CA GLU A 75 1.38 -20.93 -15.92
C GLU A 75 1.41 -19.41 -16.15
N TYR A 76 2.58 -18.80 -15.96
CA TYR A 76 2.78 -17.35 -16.14
C TYR A 76 4.21 -17.01 -16.59
N GLU A 77 4.41 -15.75 -16.99
CA GLU A 77 5.73 -15.12 -17.05
C GLU A 77 5.65 -13.67 -16.55
N ILE A 78 6.74 -13.17 -16.00
CA ILE A 78 6.89 -11.79 -15.53
C ILE A 78 7.79 -11.03 -16.51
N LEU A 79 7.32 -9.88 -17.00
CA LEU A 79 8.08 -8.95 -17.81
C LEU A 79 8.56 -7.79 -16.93
N GLU A 80 9.85 -7.72 -16.64
CA GLU A 80 10.48 -6.64 -15.88
C GLU A 80 11.25 -5.71 -16.81
N ALA A 81 11.06 -4.40 -16.64
CA ALA A 81 11.71 -3.41 -17.47
C ALA A 81 13.18 -3.18 -17.09
N SER A 82 13.50 -3.36 -15.81
CA SER A 82 14.84 -3.26 -15.25
C SER A 82 15.65 -4.55 -15.47
N ASP A 83 16.93 -4.50 -15.12
CA ASP A 83 17.84 -5.65 -15.03
C ASP A 83 17.81 -6.34 -13.65
N HIS A 84 16.98 -5.84 -12.73
CA HIS A 84 16.83 -6.37 -11.38
C HIS A 84 15.37 -6.42 -10.91
N VAL A 85 15.08 -7.28 -9.93
CA VAL A 85 13.77 -7.36 -9.27
C VAL A 85 13.64 -6.31 -8.15
N GLY A 86 12.42 -6.17 -7.62
CA GLY A 86 12.16 -5.52 -6.33
C GLY A 86 11.43 -4.18 -6.43
N GLY A 87 11.65 -3.43 -7.52
CA GLY A 87 11.02 -2.15 -7.75
C GLY A 87 11.26 -1.18 -6.58
N ARG A 88 10.21 -0.87 -5.80
CA ARG A 88 10.28 0.04 -4.64
C ARG A 88 10.79 -0.62 -3.34
N LEU A 89 11.08 -1.92 -3.34
CA LEU A 89 11.95 -2.51 -2.31
C LEU A 89 13.37 -2.52 -2.85
N SER A 90 14.05 -1.39 -2.66
CA SER A 90 15.39 -1.16 -3.18
C SER A 90 16.32 -0.84 -2.03
N THR A 91 17.35 -1.67 -1.87
CA THR A 91 18.40 -1.49 -0.87
C THR A 91 19.64 -1.00 -1.59
N TYR A 92 20.08 0.21 -1.29
CA TYR A 92 21.36 0.71 -1.77
C TYR A 92 22.48 0.24 -0.84
N LYS A 93 23.46 -0.48 -1.39
CA LYS A 93 24.66 -0.93 -0.67
C LYS A 93 25.83 -0.07 -1.12
N PHE A 94 26.58 0.51 -0.17
CA PHE A 94 27.73 1.35 -0.49
C PHE A 94 28.86 0.49 -1.08
N GLN A 95 29.51 0.99 -2.14
CA GLN A 95 30.64 0.31 -2.76
C GLN A 95 31.80 0.18 -1.76
N GLY A 96 32.33 -1.03 -1.59
CA GLY A 96 33.38 -1.31 -0.61
C GLY A 96 32.91 -1.28 0.85
N GLY A 97 31.59 -1.15 1.07
CA GLY A 97 30.99 -1.10 2.40
C GLY A 97 31.02 -2.44 3.14
N GLN A 98 30.95 -2.35 4.47
CA GLN A 98 30.81 -3.47 5.39
C GLN A 98 29.37 -4.00 5.44
N LYS A 99 29.12 -5.03 6.26
CA LYS A 99 27.81 -5.71 6.41
C LYS A 99 26.62 -4.75 6.55
N TYR A 100 26.79 -3.66 7.30
CA TYR A 100 25.73 -2.69 7.61
C TYR A 100 25.84 -1.37 6.84
N ASP A 101 26.72 -1.29 5.84
CA ASP A 101 26.87 -0.11 4.99
C ASP A 101 25.84 -0.19 3.85
N TYR A 102 24.58 -0.02 4.21
CA TYR A 102 23.47 0.07 3.29
C TYR A 102 22.35 0.96 3.84
N TYR A 103 21.45 1.39 2.97
CA TYR A 103 20.16 1.94 3.37
C TYR A 103 19.07 1.49 2.41
N ASP A 104 17.84 1.40 2.91
CA ASP A 104 16.67 1.17 2.06
C ASP A 104 16.21 2.51 1.46
N ALA A 105 16.25 2.61 0.13
CA ALA A 105 15.75 3.77 -0.61
C ALA A 105 14.21 3.77 -0.74
N GLY A 106 13.56 2.66 -0.39
CA GLY A 106 12.11 2.50 -0.42
C GLY A 106 11.56 2.00 0.93
N ALA A 107 10.81 0.89 0.91
CA ALA A 107 10.29 0.30 2.15
C ALA A 107 11.45 -0.07 3.08
N MET A 108 11.32 0.26 4.38
CA MET A 108 12.41 0.07 5.36
C MET A 108 11.95 -0.40 6.74
N ARG A 109 10.65 -0.33 7.03
CA ARG A 109 10.07 -0.58 8.35
C ARG A 109 8.67 -1.15 8.23
N TYR A 110 8.36 -2.11 9.09
CA TYR A 110 7.15 -2.92 9.01
C TYR A 110 6.53 -3.08 10.40
N PRO A 111 5.38 -2.46 10.71
CA PRO A 111 4.62 -2.71 11.93
C PRO A 111 3.87 -4.05 11.79
N LEU A 112 4.54 -5.16 12.09
CA LEU A 112 3.91 -6.48 12.02
C LEU A 112 3.04 -6.72 13.27
N PRO A 113 1.87 -7.36 13.16
CA PRO A 113 1.10 -7.73 14.34
C PRO A 113 1.93 -8.57 15.32
N THR A 114 1.69 -8.46 16.62
CA THR A 114 2.30 -9.39 17.59
C THR A 114 1.81 -10.81 17.38
N LYS A 115 2.52 -11.78 17.97
CA LYS A 115 2.13 -13.19 17.96
C LYS A 115 1.26 -13.54 19.17
N ASP A 116 0.37 -14.52 19.01
CA ASP A 116 -0.34 -15.17 20.10
C ASP A 116 0.56 -16.17 20.85
N ASP A 117 0.03 -16.77 21.93
CA ASP A 117 0.76 -17.78 22.74
C ASP A 117 1.15 -19.03 21.94
N GLN A 118 0.54 -19.25 20.76
CA GLN A 118 0.87 -20.34 19.84
C GLN A 118 1.87 -19.91 18.74
N GLY A 119 2.40 -18.68 18.81
CA GLY A 119 3.39 -18.14 17.88
C GLY A 119 2.83 -17.70 16.53
N ARG A 120 1.51 -17.56 16.40
CA ARG A 120 0.83 -17.12 15.16
C ARG A 120 0.60 -15.62 15.19
N TYR A 121 0.72 -14.96 14.04
CA TYR A 121 0.43 -13.54 13.96
C TYR A 121 -1.05 -13.24 14.25
N LYS A 122 -1.29 -12.33 15.20
CA LYS A 122 -2.62 -11.78 15.48
C LYS A 122 -3.15 -11.04 14.25
N ASN A 123 -4.45 -10.78 14.25
CA ASN A 123 -5.11 -9.97 13.23
C ASN A 123 -4.61 -8.51 13.30
N GLY A 124 -4.29 -7.88 12.16
CA GLY A 124 -3.76 -6.52 12.10
C GLY A 124 -3.32 -6.08 10.69
N ILE A 125 -2.95 -4.80 10.56
CA ILE A 125 -2.74 -4.05 9.30
C ILE A 125 -1.66 -4.57 8.36
N MET A 126 -0.79 -5.46 8.83
CA MET A 126 0.24 -6.10 8.00
C MET A 126 0.26 -7.62 8.16
N LYS A 127 -0.84 -8.24 8.62
CA LYS A 127 -0.88 -9.70 8.78
C LYS A 127 -0.52 -10.42 7.49
N ARG A 128 -0.99 -9.96 6.33
CA ARG A 128 -0.66 -10.58 5.04
C ARG A 128 0.84 -10.60 4.76
N LEU A 129 1.54 -9.50 5.06
CA LEU A 129 2.99 -9.43 4.93
C LEU A 129 3.68 -10.36 5.96
N ALA A 130 3.18 -10.38 7.19
CA ALA A 130 3.71 -11.23 8.25
C ALA A 130 3.62 -12.73 7.89
N GLU A 131 2.49 -13.16 7.31
CA GLU A 131 2.28 -14.51 6.78
C GLU A 131 3.19 -14.80 5.56
N LEU A 132 3.41 -13.82 4.68
CA LEU A 132 4.35 -13.95 3.57
C LEU A 132 5.77 -14.18 4.09
N ILE A 133 6.21 -13.46 5.13
CA ILE A 133 7.56 -13.60 5.70
C ILE A 133 7.83 -15.01 6.21
N ILE A 134 6.81 -15.68 6.78
CA ILE A 134 6.93 -17.06 7.29
C ILE A 134 6.50 -18.12 6.27
N TYR A 135 6.14 -17.72 5.04
CA TYR A 135 5.70 -18.64 4.00
C TYR A 135 6.78 -19.72 3.75
N PRO A 136 6.45 -21.03 3.87
CA PRO A 136 7.47 -22.08 3.90
C PRO A 136 8.44 -22.09 2.71
N PRO A 137 8.01 -21.84 1.45
CA PRO A 137 8.93 -21.74 0.32
C PRO A 137 10.02 -20.66 0.47
N LEU A 138 9.75 -19.54 1.15
CA LEU A 138 10.75 -18.48 1.39
C LEU A 138 11.71 -18.80 2.55
N ASN A 139 11.53 -19.95 3.21
CA ASN A 139 12.19 -20.31 4.46
C ASN A 139 12.80 -21.72 4.43
N GLN A 140 13.19 -22.19 3.25
CA GLN A 140 13.92 -23.45 3.07
C GLN A 140 15.42 -23.27 3.25
N GLY A 141 16.12 -24.34 3.65
CA GLY A 141 17.58 -24.34 3.82
C GLY A 141 18.06 -23.45 4.97
N SER A 142 19.30 -22.96 4.86
CA SER A 142 19.96 -22.13 5.87
C SER A 142 19.72 -20.63 5.72
N ASP A 143 19.34 -20.15 4.52
CA ASP A 143 19.11 -18.73 4.24
C ASP A 143 17.60 -18.40 4.24
N ARG A 144 16.99 -18.49 5.43
CA ARG A 144 15.55 -18.32 5.62
C ARG A 144 15.18 -16.84 5.74
N LEU A 145 14.16 -16.39 5.02
CA LEU A 145 13.72 -15.00 5.05
C LEU A 145 13.38 -14.50 6.46
N LYS A 146 12.69 -15.32 7.26
CA LYS A 146 12.28 -14.97 8.63
C LYS A 146 13.47 -14.70 9.57
N ASP A 147 14.62 -15.30 9.31
CA ASP A 147 15.83 -15.14 10.13
C ASP A 147 16.52 -13.79 9.87
N LYS A 148 16.16 -13.10 8.78
CA LYS A 148 16.64 -11.75 8.48
C LYS A 148 15.83 -10.67 9.20
N LEU A 149 14.76 -11.01 9.89
CA LEU A 149 13.87 -10.05 10.53
C LEU A 149 14.47 -9.60 11.87
N ILE A 150 14.69 -8.29 12.03
CA ILE A 150 15.26 -7.69 13.23
C ILE A 150 14.38 -6.54 13.74
N PRO A 151 14.47 -6.17 15.04
CA PRO A 151 13.72 -5.05 15.58
C PRO A 151 14.07 -3.72 14.90
N TYR A 152 13.04 -2.96 14.52
CA TYR A 152 13.15 -1.57 14.09
C TYR A 152 12.72 -0.65 15.24
N TYR A 153 13.59 0.29 15.63
CA TYR A 153 13.31 1.21 16.73
C TYR A 153 12.66 2.48 16.18
N PHE A 154 11.32 2.50 16.16
CA PHE A 154 10.54 3.64 15.65
C PHE A 154 10.67 4.89 16.52
N LYS A 155 10.67 4.71 17.84
CA LYS A 155 11.04 5.75 18.81
C LYS A 155 12.50 5.55 19.20
N ALA A 156 13.16 6.64 19.59
CA ALA A 156 14.48 6.56 20.23
C ALA A 156 14.39 5.61 21.43
N ARG A 157 15.39 4.74 21.58
CA ARG A 157 15.43 3.82 22.73
C ARG A 157 15.52 4.64 24.02
N GLU A 158 14.75 4.24 25.02
CA GLU A 158 14.80 4.82 26.37
C GLU A 158 15.66 3.94 27.28
N GLY A 159 16.39 4.56 28.22
CA GLY A 159 17.23 3.87 29.19
C GLY A 159 18.16 4.83 29.93
N PRO A 160 18.82 4.39 31.02
CA PRO A 160 19.61 5.28 31.89
C PRO A 160 20.68 6.11 31.15
N ASN A 161 21.18 5.59 30.02
CA ASN A 161 22.23 6.22 29.21
C ASN A 161 21.77 6.56 27.78
N LEU A 162 20.48 6.45 27.48
CA LEU A 162 19.93 6.73 26.16
C LEU A 162 19.11 8.01 26.23
N GLN A 163 19.50 8.98 25.39
CA GLN A 163 18.85 10.28 25.34
C GLN A 163 17.97 10.35 24.09
N PRO A 164 16.72 10.81 24.20
CA PRO A 164 15.87 11.00 23.03
C PRO A 164 16.51 12.01 22.07
N GLY A 165 16.08 11.95 20.80
CA GLY A 165 16.49 12.91 19.77
C GLY A 165 16.05 14.34 20.10
N PHE A 166 16.15 15.23 19.12
CA PHE A 166 15.75 16.62 19.29
C PHE A 166 14.66 17.00 18.30
N TYR A 167 13.67 17.74 18.79
CA TYR A 167 12.88 18.62 17.95
C TYR A 167 13.64 19.93 17.74
N TYR A 168 13.59 20.46 16.53
CA TYR A 168 14.16 21.76 16.21
C TYR A 168 13.24 22.52 15.26
N PHE A 169 12.45 23.43 15.83
CA PHE A 169 11.48 24.25 15.09
C PHE A 169 11.58 25.70 15.56
N ASN A 170 11.48 26.62 14.61
CA ASN A 170 11.51 28.07 14.86
C ASN A 170 12.67 28.52 15.80
N GLY A 171 13.87 27.98 15.58
CA GLY A 171 15.05 28.29 16.38
C GLY A 171 15.05 27.73 17.81
N VAL A 172 14.01 26.99 18.20
CA VAL A 172 13.88 26.33 19.51
C VAL A 172 14.27 24.87 19.38
N ARG A 173 15.22 24.45 20.21
CA ARG A 173 15.71 23.07 20.28
C ARG A 173 15.28 22.43 21.59
N GLU A 174 14.53 21.35 21.50
CA GLU A 174 14.01 20.62 22.67
C GLU A 174 14.25 19.12 22.51
N ARG A 175 14.36 18.39 23.62
CA ARG A 175 14.40 16.92 23.59
C ARG A 175 13.02 16.41 23.16
N ILE A 176 13.00 15.34 22.37
CA ILE A 176 11.74 14.66 22.05
C ILE A 176 11.09 14.18 23.35
N SER A 177 9.82 14.51 23.53
CA SER A 177 8.96 14.13 24.65
C SER A 177 7.52 13.94 24.15
N ASP A 178 6.65 13.39 25.00
CA ASP A 178 5.21 13.26 24.71
C ASP A 178 4.47 14.61 24.76
N THR A 179 5.07 15.62 25.38
CA THR A 179 4.54 16.98 25.52
C THR A 179 5.52 18.00 24.96
N PRO A 180 5.76 18.02 23.63
CA PRO A 180 6.68 18.98 23.03
C PRO A 180 6.18 20.42 23.24
N GLY A 181 7.11 21.36 23.36
CA GLY A 181 6.78 22.78 23.45
C GLY A 181 6.10 23.31 22.18
N PRO A 182 5.54 24.53 22.21
CA PRO A 182 4.83 25.09 21.06
C PRO A 182 5.75 25.66 19.97
N PHE A 183 7.07 25.69 20.21
CA PHE A 183 8.07 26.23 19.27
C PHE A 183 7.73 27.67 18.80
N ARG A 184 7.34 28.53 19.75
CA ARG A 184 6.94 29.94 19.53
C ARG A 184 5.76 30.06 18.55
N ALA A 185 4.75 29.22 18.69
CA ALA A 185 3.55 29.23 17.84
C ALA A 185 2.80 30.58 17.84
N GLU A 186 2.95 31.39 18.89
CA GLU A 186 2.41 32.74 18.97
C GLU A 186 2.96 33.64 17.86
N GLU A 187 4.23 33.48 17.49
CA GLU A 187 4.87 34.20 16.37
C GLU A 187 4.26 33.80 15.01
N LEU A 188 3.68 32.59 14.93
CA LEU A 188 2.92 32.10 13.78
C LEU A 188 1.45 32.57 13.80
N GLY A 189 1.05 33.32 14.83
CA GLY A 189 -0.31 33.81 15.05
C GLY A 189 -1.28 32.76 15.56
N VAL A 190 -0.78 31.72 16.24
CA VAL A 190 -1.60 30.76 16.99
C VAL A 190 -1.87 31.32 18.38
N THR A 191 -3.15 31.39 18.78
CA THR A 191 -3.52 31.96 20.09
C THR A 191 -3.30 30.95 21.22
N ALA A 192 -3.09 31.43 22.44
CA ALA A 192 -2.84 30.63 23.64
C ALA A 192 -3.82 29.44 23.86
N LYS A 193 -5.10 29.59 23.51
CA LYS A 193 -6.09 28.50 23.63
C LYS A 193 -5.76 27.27 22.76
N TYR A 194 -5.32 27.49 21.51
CA TYR A 194 -4.94 26.41 20.60
C TYR A 194 -3.57 25.82 20.97
N ILE A 195 -2.67 26.66 21.48
CA ILE A 195 -1.37 26.22 22.03
C ILE A 195 -1.59 25.29 23.23
N LYS A 196 -2.46 25.69 24.16
CA LYS A 196 -2.84 24.89 25.33
C LYS A 196 -3.48 23.55 24.93
N ALA A 197 -4.35 23.55 23.91
CA ALA A 197 -4.95 22.33 23.39
C ALA A 197 -3.89 21.40 22.75
N GLY A 198 -2.90 21.97 22.05
CA GLY A 198 -1.81 21.23 21.44
C GLY A 198 -2.13 20.69 20.05
N SER A 199 -1.16 20.77 19.13
CA SER A 199 -1.33 20.35 17.74
C SER A 199 -1.70 18.87 17.60
N ALA A 200 -1.09 18.00 18.42
CA ALA A 200 -1.32 16.56 18.41
C ALA A 200 -2.75 16.21 18.84
N ALA A 201 -3.27 16.87 19.89
CA ALA A 201 -4.64 16.64 20.36
C ALA A 201 -5.66 17.12 19.33
N ILE A 202 -5.44 18.31 18.74
CA ILE A 202 -6.30 18.84 17.65
C ILE A 202 -6.31 17.87 16.47
N HIS A 203 -5.14 17.44 16.00
CA HIS A 203 -5.03 16.50 14.89
C HIS A 203 -5.75 15.17 15.20
N THR A 204 -5.52 14.63 16.39
CA THR A 204 -6.14 13.39 16.87
C THR A 204 -7.67 13.50 16.90
N ASP A 205 -8.20 14.63 17.38
CA ASP A 205 -9.64 14.89 17.45
C ASP A 205 -10.30 14.92 16.05
N VAL A 206 -9.57 15.40 15.04
CA VAL A 206 -10.04 15.43 13.65
C VAL A 206 -10.18 14.02 13.06
N ILE A 207 -9.18 13.16 13.25
CA ILE A 207 -9.09 11.87 12.55
C ILE A 207 -9.76 10.71 13.30
N THR A 208 -9.78 10.76 14.64
CA THR A 208 -10.20 9.62 15.48
C THR A 208 -11.65 9.16 15.24
N PRO A 209 -12.64 10.06 15.05
CA PRO A 209 -14.01 9.63 14.76
C PRO A 209 -14.08 8.73 13.52
N PHE A 210 -13.34 9.08 12.48
CA PHE A 210 -13.29 8.32 11.24
C PHE A 210 -12.60 6.96 11.43
N SER A 211 -11.42 6.95 12.06
CA SER A 211 -10.67 5.71 12.31
C SER A 211 -11.49 4.71 13.13
N ARG A 212 -12.20 5.18 14.17
CA ARG A 212 -13.05 4.32 15.01
C ARG A 212 -14.17 3.67 14.22
N MET A 213 -14.90 4.45 13.43
CA MET A 213 -15.98 3.90 12.61
C MET A 213 -15.46 2.89 11.57
N LEU A 214 -14.28 3.13 10.98
CA LEU A 214 -13.66 2.16 10.07
C LEU A 214 -13.25 0.86 10.78
N ILE A 215 -12.82 0.94 12.04
CA ILE A 215 -12.49 -0.24 12.85
C ILE A 215 -13.76 -1.03 13.16
N GLU A 216 -14.80 -0.35 13.63
CA GLU A 216 -16.12 -0.94 13.92
C GLU A 216 -16.71 -1.64 12.70
N ASP A 217 -16.59 -1.03 11.51
CA ASP A 217 -17.00 -1.62 10.23
C ASP A 217 -16.31 -2.97 9.95
N ILE A 218 -15.04 -3.12 10.32
CA ILE A 218 -14.29 -4.38 10.14
C ILE A 218 -14.75 -5.43 11.14
N GLU A 219 -14.93 -5.04 12.41
CA GLU A 219 -15.33 -5.93 13.50
C GLU A 219 -16.76 -6.45 13.31
N GLN A 220 -17.67 -5.58 12.86
CA GLN A 220 -19.09 -5.87 12.72
C GLN A 220 -19.49 -6.28 11.29
N GLY A 221 -18.58 -6.12 10.32
CA GLY A 221 -18.88 -6.37 8.91
C GLY A 221 -19.83 -5.34 8.29
N THR A 222 -19.92 -4.14 8.85
CA THR A 222 -20.80 -3.05 8.38
C THR A 222 -20.07 -2.12 7.39
N LYS A 223 -20.77 -1.09 6.87
CA LYS A 223 -20.24 -0.13 5.88
C LYS A 223 -20.44 1.33 6.27
N GLU A 224 -20.83 1.59 7.52
CA GLU A 224 -21.25 2.93 7.92
C GLU A 224 -20.05 3.86 8.06
N GLY A 225 -18.95 3.38 8.64
CA GLY A 225 -17.68 4.09 8.67
C GLY A 225 -17.17 4.43 7.29
N TRP A 226 -17.18 3.45 6.37
CA TRP A 226 -16.81 3.68 4.97
C TRP A 226 -17.70 4.72 4.28
N ARG A 227 -19.02 4.65 4.50
CA ARG A 227 -19.98 5.61 3.93
C ARG A 227 -19.71 7.03 4.42
N VAL A 228 -19.48 7.19 5.72
CA VAL A 228 -19.15 8.49 6.32
C VAL A 228 -17.80 9.00 5.83
N MET A 229 -16.80 8.12 5.69
CA MET A 229 -15.51 8.47 5.10
C MET A 229 -15.66 9.03 3.69
N MET A 230 -16.31 8.29 2.79
CA MET A 230 -16.48 8.68 1.39
C MET A 230 -17.34 9.92 1.20
N ALA A 231 -18.29 10.18 2.12
CA ALA A 231 -19.03 11.44 2.14
C ALA A 231 -18.17 12.68 2.47
N ASN A 232 -16.93 12.47 2.93
CA ASN A 232 -15.96 13.52 3.27
C ASN A 232 -14.69 13.48 2.39
N ASP A 233 -14.53 12.49 1.52
CA ASP A 233 -13.31 12.30 0.71
C ASP A 233 -13.04 13.43 -0.29
N THR A 234 -14.08 14.19 -0.65
CA THR A 234 -13.95 15.39 -1.48
C THR A 234 -13.16 16.52 -0.81
N TYR A 235 -13.00 16.48 0.52
CA TYR A 235 -12.19 17.44 1.26
C TYR A 235 -10.74 16.95 1.36
N SER A 236 -9.80 17.88 1.16
CA SER A 236 -8.49 17.71 1.77
C SER A 236 -8.59 17.80 3.30
N LEU A 237 -7.62 17.27 4.05
CA LEU A 237 -7.61 17.42 5.50
C LEU A 237 -7.69 18.91 5.91
N ARG A 238 -6.96 19.78 5.22
CA ARG A 238 -7.01 21.23 5.42
C ARG A 238 -8.40 21.80 5.18
N ALA A 239 -9.03 21.44 4.07
CA ALA A 239 -10.37 21.93 3.74
C ALA A 239 -11.41 21.42 4.75
N TYR A 240 -11.29 20.17 5.20
CA TYR A 240 -12.13 19.61 6.24
C TYR A 240 -11.99 20.40 7.55
N MET A 241 -10.76 20.67 8.00
CA MET A 241 -10.47 21.46 9.21
C MET A 241 -10.99 22.91 9.12
N ALA A 242 -10.96 23.51 7.92
CA ALA A 242 -11.32 24.91 7.69
C ALA A 242 -12.83 25.13 7.48
N PHE A 243 -13.56 24.12 7.00
CA PHE A 243 -14.95 24.30 6.54
C PHE A 243 -15.97 23.34 7.12
N LYS A 244 -15.56 22.24 7.76
CA LYS A 244 -16.51 21.20 8.20
C LYS A 244 -16.28 20.73 9.63
N TYR A 245 -15.04 20.52 10.02
CA TYR A 245 -14.67 20.10 11.37
C TYR A 245 -15.05 21.17 12.41
N ILE A 246 -15.59 20.72 13.53
CA ILE A 246 -15.82 21.50 14.75
C ILE A 246 -15.09 20.78 15.89
N PRO A 247 -14.25 21.47 16.68
CA PRO A 247 -13.54 20.85 17.81
C PRO A 247 -14.48 20.15 18.79
N SER A 248 -14.07 18.98 19.28
CA SER A 248 -14.80 18.34 20.37
C SER A 248 -14.72 19.17 21.64
N VAL A 249 -15.74 19.03 22.49
CA VAL A 249 -15.84 19.72 23.78
C VAL A 249 -14.65 19.42 24.71
N ASN A 250 -13.97 18.30 24.50
CA ASN A 250 -12.83 17.87 25.31
C ASN A 250 -11.57 18.72 25.08
N LEU A 251 -11.48 19.45 23.96
CA LEU A 251 -10.34 20.31 23.65
C LEU A 251 -10.42 21.69 24.29
N ASP A 252 -11.55 22.08 24.90
CA ASP A 252 -11.76 23.43 25.47
C ASP A 252 -11.51 24.54 24.42
N LEU A 253 -11.90 24.27 23.17
CA LEU A 253 -11.80 25.19 22.04
C LEU A 253 -13.18 25.73 21.63
N PRO A 254 -13.27 26.93 21.04
CA PRO A 254 -14.55 27.44 20.57
C PRO A 254 -15.14 26.53 19.49
N PRO A 255 -16.48 26.35 19.44
CA PRO A 255 -17.16 25.48 18.50
C PRO A 255 -17.26 26.12 17.11
N GLN A 256 -16.11 26.36 16.49
CA GLN A 256 -15.98 26.99 15.17
C GLN A 256 -14.87 26.29 14.37
N HIS A 257 -14.92 26.43 13.05
CA HIS A 257 -13.87 25.92 12.17
C HIS A 257 -12.51 26.55 12.47
N LEU A 258 -11.44 25.80 12.15
CA LEU A 258 -10.09 26.22 12.47
C LEU A 258 -9.58 27.26 11.48
N HIS A 259 -8.95 28.30 12.02
CA HIS A 259 -8.28 29.31 11.21
C HIS A 259 -7.02 28.73 10.55
N HIS A 260 -6.69 29.16 9.33
CA HIS A 260 -5.57 28.62 8.55
C HIS A 260 -4.22 28.61 9.28
N LYS A 261 -3.97 29.59 10.17
CA LYS A 261 -2.75 29.65 11.01
C LYS A 261 -2.64 28.46 11.97
N VAL A 262 -3.76 28.05 12.56
CA VAL A 262 -3.81 26.87 13.45
C VAL A 262 -3.59 25.61 12.62
N ILE A 263 -4.23 25.52 11.46
CA ILE A 263 -4.08 24.35 10.58
C ILE A 263 -2.64 24.19 10.08
N ASN A 264 -1.98 25.29 9.68
CA ASN A 264 -0.56 25.28 9.28
C ASN A 264 0.36 24.85 10.42
N TRP A 265 0.08 25.29 11.64
CA TRP A 265 0.85 24.88 12.82
C TRP A 265 0.65 23.40 13.15
N CYS A 266 -0.58 22.88 13.01
CA CYS A 266 -0.84 21.44 13.12
C CYS A 266 -0.08 20.65 12.05
N GLU A 267 -0.15 21.06 10.78
CA GLU A 267 0.60 20.40 9.70
C GLU A 267 2.11 20.39 9.98
N LEU A 268 2.67 21.53 10.39
CA LEU A 268 4.10 21.68 10.69
C LEU A 268 4.60 20.65 11.72
N LEU A 269 3.82 20.41 12.77
CA LEU A 269 4.24 19.58 13.90
C LEU A 269 3.79 18.12 13.77
N GLN A 270 2.77 17.83 12.96
CA GLN A 270 2.17 16.50 12.89
C GLN A 270 2.49 15.76 11.59
N SER A 271 2.86 16.46 10.52
CA SER A 271 3.08 15.82 9.23
C SER A 271 4.11 16.56 8.35
N SER A 272 4.22 16.13 7.10
CA SER A 272 5.08 16.75 6.10
C SER A 272 4.41 17.96 5.45
N THR A 273 5.22 18.88 4.93
CA THR A 273 4.74 20.04 4.18
C THR A 273 3.80 19.64 3.04
N LYS A 274 2.62 20.31 2.96
CA LYS A 274 1.53 20.05 2.00
C LYS A 274 0.83 18.71 2.17
N TRP A 275 1.09 17.97 3.24
CA TRP A 275 0.37 16.73 3.48
C TRP A 275 -1.12 17.00 3.76
N TYR A 276 -1.46 18.09 4.44
CA TYR A 276 -2.85 18.43 4.73
C TYR A 276 -3.63 18.89 3.49
N ASP A 277 -2.95 19.16 2.38
CA ASP A 277 -3.57 19.48 1.09
C ASP A 277 -4.02 18.22 0.32
N ARG A 278 -3.66 17.03 0.80
CA ARG A 278 -4.14 15.74 0.27
C ARG A 278 -5.50 15.37 0.86
N ALA A 279 -6.14 14.36 0.28
CA ALA A 279 -7.44 13.87 0.72
C ALA A 279 -7.43 13.54 2.22
N LEU A 280 -8.51 13.89 2.91
CA LEU A 280 -8.70 13.56 4.34
C LEU A 280 -8.51 12.06 4.60
N THR A 281 -8.96 11.23 3.67
CA THR A 281 -8.91 9.77 3.75
C THR A 281 -7.49 9.22 3.79
N GLU A 282 -6.55 9.86 3.08
CA GLU A 282 -5.13 9.49 3.09
C GLU A 282 -4.52 9.67 4.48
N GLU A 283 -4.84 10.77 5.19
CA GLU A 283 -4.38 10.94 6.58
C GLU A 283 -4.95 9.85 7.51
N ILE A 284 -6.23 9.53 7.35
CA ILE A 284 -6.87 8.56 8.23
C ILE A 284 -6.28 7.17 8.02
N PHE A 285 -6.02 6.79 6.76
CA PHE A 285 -5.31 5.55 6.44
C PHE A 285 -3.84 5.57 6.85
N GLU A 286 -3.16 6.72 6.79
CA GLU A 286 -1.80 6.88 7.33
C GLU A 286 -1.80 6.60 8.84
N SER A 287 -2.72 7.21 9.61
CA SER A 287 -2.82 6.96 11.05
C SER A 287 -3.06 5.48 11.37
N LEU A 288 -3.97 4.83 10.61
CA LEU A 288 -4.19 3.39 10.72
C LEU A 288 -2.90 2.60 10.39
N ALA A 289 -2.19 2.94 9.31
CA ALA A 289 -0.94 2.31 8.85
C ALA A 289 0.17 2.33 9.91
N PHE A 290 0.21 3.35 10.76
CA PHE A 290 1.13 3.46 11.89
C PHE A 290 0.60 2.81 13.18
N ALA A 291 -0.51 2.06 13.11
CA ALA A 291 -1.20 1.44 14.24
C ALA A 291 -1.59 2.46 15.32
N LYS A 292 -1.91 3.71 14.94
CA LYS A 292 -2.30 4.77 15.90
C LYS A 292 -3.75 5.19 15.67
N VAL A 293 -4.55 5.16 16.73
CA VAL A 293 -5.89 5.77 16.75
C VAL A 293 -6.09 6.48 18.09
N GLY A 294 -6.39 7.78 18.09
CA GLY A 294 -6.76 8.46 19.34
C GLY A 294 -5.64 8.58 20.37
N GLY A 295 -4.36 8.40 19.99
CA GLY A 295 -3.25 8.28 20.94
C GLY A 295 -3.10 6.90 21.60
N THR A 296 -3.93 5.92 21.22
CA THR A 296 -3.82 4.51 21.61
C THR A 296 -3.35 3.66 20.43
N ASP A 297 -2.51 2.66 20.71
CA ASP A 297 -2.08 1.70 19.69
C ASP A 297 -3.29 0.85 19.28
N PHE A 298 -3.66 0.89 18.00
CA PHE A 298 -4.68 0.02 17.43
C PHE A 298 -4.00 -1.27 16.95
N GLY A 299 -4.03 -2.27 17.83
CA GLY A 299 -3.27 -3.51 17.67
C GLY A 299 -1.86 -3.38 18.24
N GLU A 300 -1.44 -4.40 18.99
CA GLU A 300 -0.04 -4.52 19.39
C GLU A 300 0.79 -4.89 18.15
N VAL A 301 1.75 -4.05 17.79
CA VAL A 301 2.65 -4.28 16.66
C VAL A 301 4.11 -4.31 17.08
N ASP A 302 4.87 -5.21 16.48
CA ASP A 302 6.32 -5.24 16.53
C ASP A 302 6.86 -4.50 15.30
N TRP A 303 7.51 -3.36 15.51
CA TRP A 303 8.22 -2.67 14.44
C TRP A 303 9.47 -3.46 14.07
N GLN A 304 9.56 -3.87 12.80
CA GLN A 304 10.65 -4.70 12.30
C GLN A 304 11.23 -4.16 10.99
N CYS A 305 12.45 -4.58 10.67
CA CYS A 305 13.10 -4.38 9.37
C CYS A 305 13.91 -5.62 8.98
N PHE A 306 14.38 -5.67 7.73
CA PHE A 306 15.23 -6.76 7.25
C PHE A 306 16.71 -6.42 7.42
N GLU A 307 17.46 -7.29 8.09
CA GLU A 307 18.91 -7.27 8.11
C GLU A 307 19.44 -7.48 6.67
N GLY A 308 20.33 -6.59 6.22
CA GLY A 308 20.80 -6.54 4.84
C GLY A 308 19.87 -5.79 3.87
N GLY A 309 18.76 -5.24 4.36
CA GLY A 309 17.83 -4.38 3.63
C GLY A 309 16.58 -5.10 3.09
N SER A 310 15.54 -4.31 2.83
CA SER A 310 14.21 -4.77 2.46
C SER A 310 14.14 -5.46 1.11
N GLN A 311 15.12 -5.25 0.23
CA GLN A 311 15.23 -5.99 -1.03
C GLN A 311 15.38 -7.51 -0.81
N ALA A 312 15.83 -7.94 0.37
CA ALA A 312 15.92 -9.35 0.75
C ALA A 312 14.59 -10.11 0.56
N LEU A 313 13.45 -9.47 0.84
CA LEU A 313 12.12 -10.04 0.61
C LEU A 313 11.92 -10.39 -0.88
N THR A 314 12.13 -9.41 -1.75
CA THR A 314 11.89 -9.58 -3.19
C THR A 314 12.92 -10.50 -3.85
N THR A 315 14.17 -10.51 -3.37
CA THR A 315 15.17 -11.49 -3.81
C THR A 315 14.73 -12.91 -3.48
N LYS A 316 14.28 -13.18 -2.25
CA LYS A 316 13.79 -14.51 -1.86
C LYS A 316 12.54 -14.94 -2.63
N MET A 317 11.62 -14.02 -2.89
CA MET A 317 10.45 -14.32 -3.71
C MET A 317 10.86 -14.68 -5.15
N ALA A 318 11.80 -13.94 -5.75
CA ALA A 318 12.29 -14.21 -7.10
C ALA A 318 13.03 -15.55 -7.20
N GLU A 319 13.82 -15.92 -6.17
CA GLU A 319 14.45 -17.25 -6.09
C GLU A 319 13.41 -18.36 -6.16
N VAL A 320 12.34 -18.28 -5.35
CA VAL A 320 11.26 -19.28 -5.34
C VAL A 320 10.51 -19.34 -6.67
N VAL A 321 10.16 -18.18 -7.23
CA VAL A 321 9.50 -18.09 -8.55
C VAL A 321 10.31 -18.78 -9.64
N ASN A 322 11.64 -18.62 -9.62
CA ASN A 322 12.53 -19.20 -10.63
C ASN A 322 12.89 -20.68 -10.37
N GLN A 323 12.51 -21.28 -9.24
CA GLN A 323 12.75 -22.72 -9.00
C GLN A 323 12.04 -23.62 -10.01
N LYS A 324 10.92 -23.16 -10.58
CA LYS A 324 10.16 -23.87 -11.62
C LYS A 324 10.57 -23.50 -13.05
N GLY A 325 11.73 -22.85 -13.22
CA GLY A 325 12.26 -22.39 -14.51
C GLY A 325 12.36 -20.87 -14.60
N GLU A 326 12.99 -20.38 -15.66
CA GLU A 326 13.16 -18.94 -15.91
C GLU A 326 11.79 -18.30 -16.23
N ARG A 327 11.19 -17.68 -15.22
CA ARG A 327 9.86 -17.04 -15.33
C ARG A 327 9.90 -15.53 -15.24
N ILE A 328 11.02 -14.96 -14.78
CA ILE A 328 11.24 -13.52 -14.72
C ILE A 328 12.14 -13.12 -15.88
N LEU A 329 11.61 -12.35 -16.82
CA LEU A 329 12.31 -11.88 -18.00
C LEU A 329 12.67 -10.40 -17.81
N PHE A 330 13.97 -10.12 -17.70
CA PHE A 330 14.52 -8.77 -17.56
C PHE A 330 14.65 -8.06 -18.90
N ASP A 331 14.84 -6.73 -18.83
CA ASP A 331 14.92 -5.84 -20.01
C ASP A 331 13.68 -5.91 -20.93
N LYS A 332 12.54 -6.34 -20.38
CA LYS A 332 11.25 -6.46 -21.07
C LYS A 332 10.32 -5.31 -20.72
N ARG A 333 10.70 -4.10 -21.17
CA ARG A 333 9.84 -2.91 -21.03
C ARG A 333 8.60 -3.04 -21.93
N VAL A 334 7.43 -3.20 -21.33
CA VAL A 334 6.15 -3.18 -22.04
C VAL A 334 5.85 -1.78 -22.59
N THR A 335 5.41 -1.72 -23.84
CA THR A 335 5.05 -0.47 -24.54
C THR A 335 3.62 -0.46 -25.08
N GLY A 336 2.94 -1.61 -25.15
CA GLY A 336 1.54 -1.68 -25.57
C GLY A 336 0.80 -2.88 -25.00
N ILE A 337 -0.49 -2.73 -24.72
CA ILE A 337 -1.41 -3.78 -24.27
C ILE A 337 -2.70 -3.64 -25.07
N MET A 338 -3.08 -4.68 -25.83
CA MET A 338 -4.24 -4.64 -26.72
C MET A 338 -4.97 -5.98 -26.73
N LYS A 339 -6.24 -5.95 -27.15
CA LYS A 339 -7.00 -7.18 -27.37
C LYS A 339 -6.38 -7.95 -28.54
N SER A 340 -6.18 -9.27 -28.40
CA SER A 340 -5.58 -10.04 -29.49
C SER A 340 -6.54 -10.19 -30.67
N ASP A 341 -6.08 -9.88 -31.89
CA ASP A 341 -6.83 -10.10 -33.13
C ASP A 341 -6.61 -11.55 -33.65
N PRO A 342 -7.68 -12.32 -33.86
CA PRO A 342 -7.69 -13.63 -34.50
C PRO A 342 -6.91 -13.77 -35.81
N GLN A 343 -6.80 -12.70 -36.61
CA GLN A 343 -6.28 -12.80 -37.97
C GLN A 343 -4.75 -12.73 -38.07
N ALA A 344 -4.04 -12.50 -36.95
CA ALA A 344 -2.58 -12.48 -36.91
C ALA A 344 -1.97 -13.91 -36.82
N GLY A 345 -2.17 -14.73 -37.85
CA GLY A 345 -1.13 -15.64 -38.35
C GLY A 345 -0.71 -16.88 -37.55
N THR A 346 -1.50 -17.45 -36.64
CA THR A 346 -1.18 -18.77 -36.06
C THR A 346 -2.33 -19.76 -36.17
N LYS A 347 -2.07 -20.90 -36.85
CA LYS A 347 -2.97 -22.04 -36.96
C LYS A 347 -3.05 -22.79 -35.63
N THR A 348 -3.79 -22.24 -34.68
CA THR A 348 -4.24 -22.90 -33.46
C THR A 348 -5.72 -22.57 -33.33
N ILE A 349 -6.54 -23.41 -32.70
CA ILE A 349 -7.99 -23.16 -32.51
C ILE A 349 -8.19 -21.73 -32.00
N VAL A 350 -8.68 -20.86 -32.89
CA VAL A 350 -8.88 -19.44 -32.61
C VAL A 350 -10.31 -19.29 -32.14
N ILE A 351 -10.51 -19.04 -30.85
CA ILE A 351 -11.75 -18.39 -30.41
C ILE A 351 -11.61 -16.93 -30.86
N PRO A 352 -12.48 -16.43 -31.76
CA PRO A 352 -12.40 -15.04 -32.20
C PRO A 352 -12.40 -14.13 -30.97
N ASN A 353 -11.47 -13.19 -30.84
CA ASN A 353 -11.37 -12.19 -29.75
C ASN A 353 -10.80 -12.66 -28.39
N ALA A 354 -10.15 -13.82 -28.31
CA ALA A 354 -9.64 -14.41 -27.07
C ALA A 354 -8.14 -14.15 -26.80
N GLY A 355 -7.82 -13.35 -25.77
CA GLY A 355 -6.47 -13.10 -25.26
C GLY A 355 -6.04 -11.63 -25.25
N VAL A 356 -4.96 -11.35 -24.52
CA VAL A 356 -4.37 -10.01 -24.40
C VAL A 356 -2.97 -10.03 -25.02
N ALA A 357 -2.78 -9.22 -26.06
CA ALA A 357 -1.50 -9.05 -26.72
C ALA A 357 -0.69 -7.93 -26.06
N VAL A 358 0.59 -8.18 -25.83
CA VAL A 358 1.53 -7.27 -25.19
C VAL A 358 2.71 -7.02 -26.12
N THR A 359 3.04 -5.75 -26.31
CA THR A 359 4.21 -5.30 -27.07
C THR A 359 5.34 -4.99 -26.11
N VAL A 360 6.53 -5.52 -26.39
CA VAL A 360 7.74 -5.31 -25.60
C VAL A 360 8.77 -4.56 -26.44
N HIS A 361 9.42 -3.57 -25.84
CA HIS A 361 10.47 -2.80 -26.48
C HIS A 361 11.56 -3.72 -27.05
N LYS A 362 11.97 -3.47 -28.30
CA LYS A 362 12.93 -4.26 -29.09
C LYS A 362 12.47 -5.69 -29.48
N GLU A 363 11.23 -6.08 -29.23
CA GLU A 363 10.67 -7.33 -29.77
C GLU A 363 9.80 -7.04 -31.00
N SER A 364 10.01 -7.77 -32.11
CA SER A 364 9.22 -7.64 -33.34
C SER A 364 7.89 -8.40 -33.29
N THR A 365 7.81 -9.41 -32.42
CA THR A 365 6.66 -10.29 -32.29
C THR A 365 5.92 -9.99 -30.99
N ARG A 366 4.60 -9.84 -31.07
CA ARG A 366 3.75 -9.62 -29.91
C ARG A 366 3.65 -10.90 -29.07
N ARG A 367 3.64 -10.75 -27.76
CA ARG A 367 3.33 -11.83 -26.82
C ARG A 367 1.83 -11.88 -26.61
N VAL A 368 1.24 -13.08 -26.53
CA VAL A 368 -0.21 -13.24 -26.33
C VAL A 368 -0.48 -14.06 -25.09
N TYR A 369 -1.20 -13.47 -24.15
CA TYR A 369 -1.54 -14.08 -22.86
C TYR A 369 -3.03 -14.38 -22.75
N SER A 370 -3.38 -15.27 -21.83
CA SER A 370 -4.78 -15.45 -21.42
C SER A 370 -5.29 -14.21 -20.69
N HIS A 371 -4.48 -13.69 -19.76
CA HIS A 371 -4.73 -12.49 -18.96
C HIS A 371 -3.44 -11.70 -18.77
N VAL A 372 -3.57 -10.40 -18.55
CA VAL A 372 -2.45 -9.53 -18.17
C VAL A 372 -2.73 -8.90 -16.81
N ILE A 373 -1.79 -9.07 -15.88
CA ILE A 373 -1.82 -8.44 -14.55
C ILE A 373 -0.75 -7.35 -14.53
N SER A 374 -1.19 -6.10 -14.55
CA SER A 374 -0.30 -4.96 -14.44
C SER A 374 0.00 -4.64 -12.98
N THR A 375 1.28 -4.68 -12.59
CA THR A 375 1.73 -4.29 -11.23
C THR A 375 2.66 -3.07 -11.25
N ILE A 376 2.80 -2.45 -12.42
CA ILE A 376 3.60 -1.23 -12.61
C ILE A 376 2.87 0.00 -12.05
N PRO A 377 3.61 1.05 -11.64
CA PRO A 377 3.01 2.29 -11.17
C PRO A 377 2.13 2.96 -12.24
N LEU A 378 1.02 3.60 -11.83
CA LEU A 378 0.10 4.29 -12.74
C LEU A 378 0.77 5.29 -13.70
N PRO A 379 1.80 6.08 -13.28
CA PRO A 379 2.52 6.94 -14.22
C PRO A 379 3.23 6.17 -15.34
N VAL A 380 3.72 4.96 -15.07
CA VAL A 380 4.34 4.09 -16.08
C VAL A 380 3.26 3.50 -16.97
N LEU A 381 2.16 3.02 -16.38
CA LEU A 381 1.03 2.47 -17.13
C LEU A 381 0.44 3.49 -18.12
N ARG A 382 0.41 4.78 -17.76
CA ARG A 382 -0.03 5.87 -18.65
C ARG A 382 0.83 6.03 -19.91
N THR A 383 2.06 5.50 -19.93
CA THR A 383 2.95 5.55 -21.10
C THR A 383 2.77 4.37 -22.05
N ILE A 384 1.97 3.37 -21.67
CA ILE A 384 1.71 2.17 -22.46
C ILE A 384 0.53 2.46 -23.39
N ASP A 385 0.71 2.12 -24.67
CA ASP A 385 -0.37 2.19 -25.65
C ASP A 385 -1.45 1.15 -25.33
N MET A 386 -2.66 1.62 -25.07
CA MET A 386 -3.84 0.79 -24.76
C MET A 386 -4.98 1.06 -25.74
N THR A 387 -4.67 1.60 -26.92
CA THR A 387 -5.65 1.93 -27.98
C THR A 387 -5.94 0.79 -28.92
#